data_AF-A0A0K8SRH4-F1
#
_entry.id   AF-A0A0K8SRH4-F1
#
_cell.length_a   1.000
_cell.length_b   1.000
_cell.length_c   1.000
_cell.angle_alpha   90.00
_cell.angle_beta   90.00
_cell.angle_gamma   90.00
#
_symmetry.space_group_name_H-M   'P 1'
#
loop_
_entity.id
_entity.type
_entity.pdbx_description
1 polymer ?
#
loop_
_entity_poly.entity_id
_entity_poly.type
_entity_poly.pdbx_seq_one_letter_code
_entity_poly.pdbx_strand_id
1 'polypeptide(L)'
;LVNPSAESVTEGQIQWYSSQGLRVLAMAYRVISEEEWPELKASLDTAVSAPAVKQAYAAVESGLTLMGGTGIEDRLQEGVPETLKCLRIAGIVVWVLTGDKIETATNVALSSGLFSPSTDTLRLAARSKHSAEAAIHFYKAELDR
;
A
#
# COMPACT_ATOMS: atom_id res chain seq x y z
N LEU A 1 8.46 -27.49 -7.54
CA LEU A 1 7.21 -28.08 -7.00
C LEU A 1 6.56 -27.02 -6.11
N VAL A 2 5.79 -26.10 -6.70
CA VAL A 2 4.94 -25.20 -5.92
C VAL A 2 3.54 -25.79 -5.98
N ASN A 3 2.97 -26.07 -4.82
CA ASN A 3 1.62 -26.61 -4.72
C ASN A 3 0.64 -25.49 -5.10
N PRO A 4 -0.17 -25.62 -6.16
CA PRO A 4 -1.08 -24.55 -6.62
C PRO A 4 -2.04 -24.05 -5.52
N SER A 5 -2.33 -24.90 -4.53
CA SER A 5 -3.14 -24.52 -3.37
C SER A 5 -2.45 -23.52 -2.45
N ALA A 6 -1.12 -23.52 -2.37
CA ALA A 6 -0.36 -22.63 -1.48
C ALA A 6 -0.27 -21.20 -2.04
N GLU A 7 -0.17 -21.06 -3.36
CA GLU A 7 -0.19 -19.75 -4.04
C GLU A 7 -1.55 -19.07 -3.88
N SER A 8 -2.64 -19.79 -4.16
CA SER A 8 -3.99 -19.27 -4.00
C SER A 8 -4.31 -18.88 -2.54
N VAL A 9 -3.85 -19.66 -1.57
CA VAL A 9 -4.00 -19.32 -0.14
C VAL A 9 -3.21 -18.06 0.22
N THR A 10 -1.96 -17.96 -0.21
CA THR A 10 -1.11 -16.79 0.07
C THR A 10 -1.68 -15.53 -0.57
N GLU A 11 -2.19 -15.62 -1.79
CA GLU A 11 -2.83 -14.49 -2.46
C GLU A 11 -4.07 -13.99 -1.69
N GLY A 12 -4.90 -14.93 -1.20
CA GLY A 12 -6.03 -14.58 -0.33
C GLY A 12 -5.59 -13.90 0.97
N GLN A 13 -4.50 -14.36 1.59
CA GLN A 13 -3.95 -13.74 2.80
C GLN A 13 -3.38 -12.34 2.52
N ILE A 14 -2.71 -12.13 1.38
CA ILE A 14 -2.21 -10.82 0.96
C ILE A 14 -3.37 -9.83 0.79
N GLN A 15 -4.44 -10.25 0.10
CA GLN A 15 -5.64 -9.42 -0.07
C GLN A 15 -6.29 -9.11 1.28
N TRP A 16 -6.38 -10.10 2.16
CA TRP A 16 -6.93 -9.92 3.50
C TRP A 16 -6.10 -8.92 4.32
N TYR A 17 -4.77 -9.07 4.43
CA TYR A 17 -3.90 -8.13 5.15
C TYR A 17 -4.01 -6.71 4.59
N SER A 18 -4.06 -6.55 3.26
CA SER A 18 -4.25 -5.25 2.63
C SER A 18 -5.61 -4.63 2.99
N SER A 19 -6.66 -5.44 3.10
CA SER A 19 -7.99 -4.96 3.54
C SER A 19 -8.01 -4.49 4.99
N GLN A 20 -7.10 -5.02 5.83
CA GLN A 20 -6.92 -4.59 7.22
C GLN A 20 -5.98 -3.38 7.34
N GLY A 21 -5.50 -2.82 6.23
CA GLY A 21 -4.60 -1.67 6.24
C GLY A 21 -3.15 -1.97 6.59
N LEU A 22 -2.76 -3.25 6.60
CA LEU A 22 -1.37 -3.64 6.81
C LEU A 22 -0.56 -3.43 5.53
N ARG A 23 0.72 -3.04 5.68
CA ARG A 23 1.68 -3.07 4.58
C ARG A 23 2.09 -4.51 4.35
N VAL A 24 1.86 -5.03 3.15
CA VAL A 24 2.13 -6.45 2.83
C VAL A 24 3.41 -6.59 2.03
N LEU A 25 4.31 -7.49 2.45
CA LEU A 25 5.48 -7.92 1.68
C LEU A 25 5.34 -9.41 1.36
N ALA A 26 5.40 -9.78 0.07
CA ALA A 26 5.49 -11.18 -0.35
C ALA A 26 6.95 -11.62 -0.39
N MET A 27 7.25 -12.83 0.09
CA MET A 27 8.59 -13.40 0.11
C MET A 27 8.63 -14.64 -0.77
N ALA A 28 9.60 -14.69 -1.67
CA ALA A 28 9.84 -15.82 -2.55
C ALA A 28 11.35 -16.03 -2.71
N TYR A 29 11.75 -17.24 -3.06
CA TYR A 29 13.16 -17.58 -3.23
C TYR A 29 13.38 -18.47 -4.45
N ARG A 30 14.60 -18.49 -4.96
CA ARG A 30 15.07 -19.45 -5.95
C ARG A 30 16.45 -19.93 -5.54
N VAL A 31 16.68 -21.22 -5.66
CA VAL A 31 18.03 -21.79 -5.53
C VAL A 31 18.65 -21.76 -6.92
N ILE A 32 19.77 -21.03 -7.05
CA ILE A 32 20.56 -20.95 -8.29
C ILE A 32 21.70 -21.95 -8.16
N SER A 33 21.91 -22.77 -9.19
CA SER A 33 22.99 -23.77 -9.15
C SER A 33 24.36 -23.13 -9.39
N GLU A 34 25.43 -23.83 -9.01
CA GLU A 34 26.79 -23.35 -9.25
C GLU A 34 27.14 -23.27 -10.73
N GLU A 35 26.46 -24.05 -11.58
CA GLU A 35 26.63 -24.03 -13.04
C GLU A 35 25.92 -22.82 -13.68
N GLU A 36 24.76 -22.42 -13.17
CA GLU A 36 23.97 -21.30 -13.68
C GLU A 36 24.53 -19.94 -13.23
N TRP A 37 25.08 -19.88 -12.00
CA TRP A 37 25.50 -18.63 -11.37
C TRP A 37 26.55 -17.82 -12.16
N PRO A 38 27.60 -18.41 -12.77
CA PRO A 38 28.62 -17.65 -13.50
C PRO A 38 28.03 -16.82 -14.65
N GLU A 39 27.08 -17.37 -15.39
CA GLU A 39 26.43 -16.68 -16.52
C GLU A 39 25.57 -15.51 -16.03
N LEU A 40 24.75 -15.75 -15.00
CA LEU A 40 23.91 -14.70 -14.40
C LEU A 40 24.75 -13.58 -13.78
N LYS A 41 25.83 -13.96 -13.07
CA LYS A 41 26.76 -13.01 -12.46
C LYS A 41 27.44 -12.15 -13.52
N ALA A 42 27.92 -12.75 -14.61
CA ALA A 42 28.52 -12.00 -15.71
C ALA A 42 27.51 -11.00 -16.33
N SER A 43 26.25 -11.40 -16.48
CA SER A 43 25.21 -10.48 -16.96
C SER A 43 24.93 -9.33 -15.99
N LEU A 44 24.98 -9.57 -14.67
CA LEU A 44 24.82 -8.51 -13.67
C LEU A 44 26.02 -7.55 -13.66
N ASP A 45 27.24 -8.09 -13.68
CA ASP A 45 28.48 -7.31 -13.58
C ASP A 45 28.70 -6.42 -14.82
N THR A 46 28.17 -6.83 -15.99
CA THR A 46 28.32 -6.11 -17.26
C THR A 46 27.15 -5.18 -17.61
N ALA A 47 26.06 -5.23 -16.85
CA ALA A 47 24.88 -4.42 -17.11
C ALA A 47 25.10 -2.96 -16.65
N VAL A 48 25.20 -2.03 -17.62
CA VAL A 48 25.44 -0.60 -17.33
C VAL A 48 24.21 0.28 -17.62
N SER A 49 23.40 -0.08 -18.62
CA SER A 49 22.21 0.68 -18.98
C SER A 49 21.00 0.25 -18.16
N ALA A 50 20.08 1.17 -17.85
CA ALA A 50 18.87 0.83 -17.12
C ALA A 50 18.07 -0.36 -17.73
N PRO A 51 17.94 -0.49 -19.07
CA PRO A 51 17.34 -1.69 -19.67
C PRO A 51 18.14 -2.97 -19.43
N ALA A 52 19.47 -2.92 -19.57
CA ALA A 52 20.33 -4.10 -19.36
C ALA A 52 20.31 -4.54 -17.90
N VAL A 53 20.35 -3.60 -16.97
CA VAL A 53 20.24 -3.86 -15.53
C VAL A 53 18.92 -4.54 -15.22
N LYS A 54 17.81 -4.00 -15.74
CA LYS A 54 16.48 -4.61 -15.56
C LYS A 54 16.42 -6.04 -16.11
N GLN A 55 17.04 -6.29 -17.26
CA GLN A 55 17.05 -7.63 -17.86
C GLN A 55 17.89 -8.63 -17.06
N ALA A 56 19.07 -8.20 -16.56
CA ALA A 56 19.94 -9.03 -15.73
C ALA A 56 19.24 -9.40 -14.41
N TYR A 57 18.61 -8.44 -13.72
CA TYR A 57 17.80 -8.73 -12.52
C TYR A 57 16.62 -9.63 -12.82
N ALA A 58 15.88 -9.41 -13.91
CA ALA A 58 14.76 -10.27 -14.29
C ALA A 58 15.16 -11.73 -14.54
N ALA A 59 16.37 -11.97 -15.06
CA ALA A 59 16.89 -13.32 -15.24
C ALA A 59 17.10 -14.03 -13.89
N VAL A 60 17.64 -13.32 -12.89
CA VAL A 60 17.83 -13.81 -11.52
C VAL A 60 16.50 -13.97 -10.77
N GLU A 61 15.57 -13.04 -10.97
CA GLU A 61 14.26 -12.97 -10.30
C GLU A 61 13.17 -13.81 -10.98
N SER A 62 13.54 -14.73 -11.89
CA SER A 62 12.60 -15.61 -12.59
C SER A 62 12.47 -16.98 -11.91
N GLY A 63 11.31 -17.64 -12.03
CA GLY A 63 11.14 -19.01 -11.50
C GLY A 63 11.21 -19.11 -9.97
N LEU A 64 10.86 -18.03 -9.26
CA LEU A 64 10.82 -17.99 -7.80
C LEU A 64 9.72 -18.92 -7.25
N THR A 65 9.99 -19.51 -6.08
CA THR A 65 9.00 -20.24 -5.27
C THR A 65 8.48 -19.31 -4.19
N LEU A 66 7.16 -19.04 -4.21
CA LEU A 66 6.50 -18.25 -3.18
C LEU A 66 6.52 -18.97 -1.84
N MET A 67 7.00 -18.29 -0.79
CA MET A 67 7.03 -18.80 0.58
C MET A 67 5.83 -18.32 1.41
N GLY A 68 5.34 -17.10 1.13
CA GLY A 68 4.26 -16.48 1.89
C GLY A 68 4.30 -14.95 1.80
N GLY A 69 3.57 -14.30 2.70
CA GLY A 69 3.61 -12.85 2.88
C GLY A 69 3.54 -12.42 4.34
N THR A 70 4.11 -11.27 4.66
CA THR A 70 4.06 -10.64 5.99
C THR A 70 3.16 -9.42 5.95
N GLY A 71 2.26 -9.28 6.94
CA GLY A 71 1.51 -8.04 7.18
C GLY A 71 2.19 -7.21 8.27
N ILE A 72 2.64 -6.01 7.92
CA ILE A 72 3.31 -5.08 8.82
C ILE A 72 2.30 -4.00 9.22
N GLU A 73 2.08 -3.88 10.52
CA GLU A 73 1.26 -2.82 11.09
C GLU A 73 2.02 -1.49 11.06
N ASP A 74 1.41 -0.48 10.44
CA ASP A 74 1.92 0.90 10.46
C ASP A 74 1.42 1.57 11.74
N ARG A 75 2.19 1.40 12.83
CA ARG A 75 1.81 1.92 14.14
C ARG A 75 1.88 3.43 14.15
N LEU A 76 0.84 4.03 14.71
CA LEU A 76 0.87 5.44 15.05
C LEU A 76 1.94 5.71 16.10
N GLN A 77 2.48 6.93 16.06
CA GLN A 77 3.35 7.41 17.14
C GLN A 77 2.55 7.44 18.46
N GLU A 78 3.26 7.24 19.56
CA GLU A 78 2.68 7.31 20.90
C GLU A 78 1.99 8.67 21.14
N GLY A 79 0.80 8.66 21.72
CA GLY A 79 0.06 9.88 22.06
C GLY A 79 -0.71 10.53 20.91
N VAL A 80 -0.63 10.01 19.68
CA VAL A 80 -1.35 10.60 18.53
C VAL A 80 -2.87 10.62 18.74
N PRO A 81 -3.53 9.51 19.13
CA PRO A 81 -4.98 9.52 19.35
C PRO A 81 -5.43 10.50 20.44
N GLU A 82 -4.70 10.55 21.56
CA GLU A 82 -4.97 11.44 22.69
C GLU A 82 -4.80 12.90 22.28
N THR A 83 -3.75 13.21 21.54
CA THR A 83 -3.47 14.57 21.05
C THR A 83 -4.55 15.03 20.10
N LEU A 84 -4.94 14.21 19.11
CA LEU A 84 -6.01 14.54 18.18
C LEU A 84 -7.34 14.76 18.88
N LYS A 85 -7.65 13.95 19.88
CA LYS A 85 -8.85 14.14 20.72
C LYS A 85 -8.81 15.47 21.45
N CYS A 86 -7.70 15.84 22.09
CA CYS A 86 -7.54 17.11 22.78
C CYS A 86 -7.69 18.31 21.83
N LEU A 87 -7.06 18.26 20.66
CA LEU A 87 -7.18 19.31 19.63
C LEU A 87 -8.65 19.50 19.20
N ARG A 88 -9.37 18.40 18.95
CA ARG A 88 -10.78 18.46 18.56
C ARG A 88 -11.68 19.00 19.66
N ILE A 89 -11.47 18.60 20.92
CA ILE A 89 -12.20 19.15 22.08
C ILE A 89 -11.95 20.65 22.23
N ALA A 90 -10.72 21.11 21.91
CA ALA A 90 -10.37 22.52 21.89
C ALA A 90 -10.96 23.30 20.69
N GLY A 91 -11.75 22.65 19.81
CA GLY A 91 -12.35 23.28 18.64
C GLY A 91 -11.38 23.46 17.46
N ILE A 92 -10.22 22.81 17.49
CA ILE A 92 -9.22 22.89 16.41
C ILE A 92 -9.59 21.88 15.31
N VAL A 93 -9.73 22.37 14.08
CA VAL A 93 -9.99 21.53 12.91
C VAL A 93 -8.67 20.98 12.39
N VAL A 94 -8.53 19.65 12.39
CA VAL A 94 -7.31 18.96 11.95
C VAL A 94 -7.50 18.42 10.53
N TRP A 95 -6.54 18.70 9.65
CA TRP A 95 -6.52 18.24 8.26
C TRP A 95 -5.28 17.37 8.05
N VAL A 96 -5.44 16.23 7.38
CA VAL A 96 -4.33 15.36 6.98
C VAL A 96 -4.13 15.48 5.48
N LEU A 97 -2.95 15.95 5.07
CA LEU A 97 -2.52 15.97 3.67
C LEU A 97 -1.47 14.87 3.50
N THR A 98 -1.76 13.89 2.65
CA THR A 98 -0.86 12.76 2.38
C THR A 98 -0.83 12.42 0.90
N GLY A 99 0.32 11.91 0.44
CA GLY A 99 0.50 11.34 -0.90
C GLY A 99 0.29 9.82 -0.95
N ASP A 100 -0.14 9.21 0.15
CA ASP A 100 -0.43 7.78 0.22
C ASP A 100 -1.73 7.43 -0.52
N LYS A 101 -1.96 6.14 -0.76
CA LYS A 101 -3.21 5.64 -1.31
C LYS A 101 -4.37 5.95 -0.36
N ILE A 102 -5.57 6.07 -0.94
CA ILE A 102 -6.80 6.40 -0.20
C ILE A 102 -7.03 5.38 0.92
N GLU A 103 -6.82 4.10 0.63
CA GLU A 103 -7.02 3.01 1.59
C GLU A 103 -6.10 3.17 2.81
N THR A 104 -4.82 3.47 2.60
CA THR A 104 -3.86 3.71 3.69
C THR A 104 -4.24 4.96 4.49
N ALA A 105 -4.58 6.06 3.82
CA ALA A 105 -4.97 7.31 4.46
C ALA A 105 -6.23 7.15 5.33
N THR A 106 -7.23 6.40 4.84
CA THR A 106 -8.44 6.09 5.61
C THR A 106 -8.11 5.26 6.85
N ASN A 107 -7.25 4.24 6.73
CA ASN A 107 -6.86 3.42 7.88
C ASN A 107 -6.11 4.24 8.94
N VAL A 108 -5.17 5.10 8.54
CA VAL A 108 -4.46 6.00 9.46
C VAL A 108 -5.44 6.96 10.15
N ALA A 109 -6.40 7.51 9.43
CA ALA A 109 -7.38 8.43 9.99
C ALA A 109 -8.34 7.76 10.99
N LEU A 110 -8.77 6.51 10.72
CA LEU A 110 -9.58 5.72 11.65
C LEU A 110 -8.78 5.33 12.89
N SER A 111 -7.57 4.77 12.71
CA SER A 111 -6.71 4.34 13.82
C SER A 111 -6.26 5.49 14.72
N SER A 112 -6.14 6.70 14.15
CA SER A 112 -5.76 7.90 14.91
C SER A 112 -6.93 8.57 15.62
N GLY A 113 -8.16 8.10 15.42
CA GLY A 113 -9.36 8.71 15.99
C GLY A 113 -9.72 10.07 15.38
N LEU A 114 -9.17 10.37 14.20
CA LEU A 114 -9.49 11.59 13.46
C LEU A 114 -10.99 11.64 13.12
N PHE A 115 -11.55 10.49 12.71
CA PHE A 115 -12.99 10.26 12.61
C PHE A 115 -13.36 8.84 13.04
N SER A 116 -14.62 8.65 13.43
CA SER A 116 -15.17 7.37 13.87
C SER A 116 -15.53 6.51 12.66
N PRO A 117 -15.54 5.17 12.77
CA PRO A 117 -16.18 4.30 11.78
C PRO A 117 -17.66 4.65 11.51
N SER A 118 -18.31 5.33 12.46
CA SER A 118 -19.69 5.82 12.34
C SER A 118 -19.81 7.25 11.77
N THR A 119 -18.69 7.90 11.44
CA THR A 119 -18.71 9.24 10.84
C THR A 119 -19.09 9.12 9.37
N ASP A 120 -20.09 9.88 8.94
CA ASP A 120 -20.45 9.96 7.53
C ASP A 120 -19.28 10.54 6.73
N THR A 121 -18.80 9.79 5.74
CA THR A 121 -17.64 10.19 4.92
C THR A 121 -18.08 10.62 3.53
N LEU A 122 -17.66 11.80 3.11
CA LEU A 122 -17.78 12.25 1.72
C LEU A 122 -16.52 11.90 0.95
N ARG A 123 -16.65 11.10 -0.12
CA ARG A 123 -15.51 10.73 -0.99
C ARG A 123 -15.59 11.48 -2.31
N LEU A 124 -14.58 12.31 -2.55
CA LEU A 124 -14.38 13.04 -3.80
C LEU A 124 -13.21 12.44 -4.58
N ALA A 125 -13.49 11.88 -5.75
CA ALA A 125 -12.49 11.38 -6.67
C ALA A 125 -12.78 11.91 -8.08
N ALA A 126 -11.77 12.51 -8.72
CA ALA A 126 -11.91 13.15 -10.02
C ALA A 126 -10.67 12.88 -10.87
N ARG A 127 -10.87 12.76 -12.20
CA ARG A 127 -9.79 12.54 -13.18
C ARG A 127 -9.57 13.74 -14.11
N SER A 128 -10.32 14.80 -13.90
CA SER A 128 -10.21 16.06 -14.63
C SER A 128 -10.67 17.22 -13.75
N LYS A 129 -10.19 18.43 -14.05
CA LYS A 129 -10.63 19.66 -13.39
C LYS A 129 -12.16 19.81 -13.40
N HIS A 130 -12.78 19.59 -14.56
CA HIS A 130 -14.23 19.70 -14.71
C HIS A 130 -14.99 18.71 -13.81
N SER A 131 -14.56 17.44 -13.75
CA SER A 131 -15.20 16.45 -12.88
C SER A 131 -15.02 16.77 -11.39
N ALA A 132 -13.87 17.34 -11.01
CA ALA A 132 -13.62 17.78 -9.63
C ALA A 132 -14.56 18.94 -9.24
N GLU A 133 -14.67 19.96 -10.09
CA GLU A 133 -15.56 21.11 -9.87
C GLU A 133 -17.01 20.66 -9.74
N ALA A 134 -17.50 19.83 -10.66
CA ALA A 134 -18.86 19.31 -10.63
C ALA A 134 -19.16 18.55 -9.33
N ALA A 135 -18.24 17.70 -8.88
CA ALA A 135 -18.43 16.91 -7.68
C ALA A 135 -18.36 17.76 -6.39
N ILE A 136 -17.49 18.77 -6.34
CA ILE A 136 -17.45 19.74 -5.23
C ILE A 136 -18.77 20.51 -5.14
N HIS A 137 -19.29 20.99 -6.27
CA HIS A 137 -20.56 21.72 -6.30
C HIS A 137 -21.74 20.85 -5.87
N PHE A 138 -21.76 19.58 -6.27
CA PHE A 138 -22.78 18.62 -5.84
C PHE A 138 -22.82 18.47 -4.32
N TYR A 139 -21.68 18.14 -3.69
CA TYR A 139 -21.65 17.93 -2.24
C TYR A 139 -21.86 19.21 -1.45
N LYS A 140 -21.43 20.36 -1.96
CA LYS A 140 -21.74 21.65 -1.33
C LYS A 140 -23.25 21.88 -1.27
N ALA A 141 -23.96 21.64 -2.38
CA ALA A 141 -25.41 21.79 -2.43
C ALA A 141 -26.17 20.73 -1.61
N GLU A 142 -25.55 19.59 -1.31
CA GLU A 142 -26.11 18.55 -0.44
C GLU A 142 -25.94 18.91 1.04
N LEU A 143 -24.78 19.46 1.43
CA LEU A 143 -24.50 19.90 2.81
C LEU A 143 -25.23 21.18 3.22
N ASP A 144 -25.58 22.04 2.25
CA ASP A 144 -26.31 23.29 2.49
C ASP A 144 -27.85 23.08 2.66
N ARG A 145 -28.34 21.82 2.56
CA ARG A 145 -29.77 21.47 2.81
C ARG A 145 -30.02 21.08 4.26
#